data_AF-A0A3A4V9N1-F1
#
_entry.id   AF-A0A3A4V9N1-F1
#
_cell.length_a   1.000
_cell.length_b   1.000
_cell.length_c   1.000
_cell.angle_alpha   90.00
_cell.angle_beta   90.00
_cell.angle_gamma   90.00
#
_symmetry.space_group_name_H-M   'P 1'
#
loop_
_entity.id
_entity.type
_entity.pdbx_description
1 polymer ?
#
loop_
_entity_poly.entity_id
_entity_poly.type
_entity_poly.pdbx_seq_one_letter_code
_entity_poly.pdbx_strand_id
1 'polypeptide(L)'
;MKLLKRFLITLIILYKNFLYFITKPQQRRLVYKNVPHYSQWESKELIGSIIQGKISAEDDPKWKNSGAKTKLDYLNWSWNACGIACLQMILAYKFQKKTPLVKLCEQSLVYGCFKLNSKAFNSGDYERSLGGLFYKPFLKFIKEEFGLNGAIMSPMVLGDILNSLNRKYLVMASVGGPLYGGNGGHLVLITGYDLTGKVLNINDPSVFFKDSKRNNEVKFENFLKQFSYRGLSISIP
;
A
#
# COMPACT_ATOMS: atom_id res chain seq x y z
N MET A 1 2.77 -28.45 -11.67
CA MET A 1 2.34 -27.06 -12.03
C MET A 1 2.82 -25.98 -11.04
N LYS A 2 2.64 -26.12 -9.71
CA LYS A 2 3.10 -25.10 -8.73
C LYS A 2 4.62 -24.91 -8.66
N LEU A 3 5.42 -25.99 -8.76
CA LEU A 3 6.89 -25.90 -8.77
C LEU A 3 7.44 -25.15 -9.99
N LEU A 4 6.95 -25.49 -11.19
CA LEU A 4 7.34 -24.81 -12.43
C LEU A 4 7.05 -23.30 -12.38
N LYS A 5 5.89 -22.91 -11.83
CA LYS A 5 5.53 -21.50 -11.63
C LYS A 5 6.47 -20.79 -10.65
N ARG A 6 6.87 -21.45 -9.55
CA ARG A 6 7.84 -20.90 -8.59
C ARG A 6 9.21 -20.72 -9.24
N PHE A 7 9.68 -21.72 -9.98
CA PHE A 7 10.95 -21.66 -10.70
C PHE A 7 10.99 -20.50 -11.70
N LEU A 8 9.93 -20.34 -12.50
CA LEU A 8 9.83 -19.24 -13.45
C LEU A 8 9.85 -17.86 -12.77
N ILE A 9 9.13 -17.70 -11.64
CA ILE A 9 9.14 -16.45 -10.86
C ILE A 9 10.56 -16.14 -10.37
N THR A 10 11.27 -17.14 -9.83
CA THR A 10 12.67 -16.96 -9.39
C THR A 10 13.56 -16.53 -10.53
N LEU A 11 13.42 -17.13 -11.71
CA LEU A 11 14.22 -16.81 -12.89
C LEU A 11 13.97 -15.38 -13.38
N ILE A 12 12.71 -14.92 -13.36
CA ILE A 12 12.35 -13.52 -13.65
C ILE A 12 12.96 -12.57 -12.62
N ILE A 13 12.93 -12.90 -11.33
CA ILE A 13 13.54 -12.08 -10.26
C ILE A 13 15.05 -11.96 -10.48
N LEU A 14 15.74 -13.07 -10.77
CA LEU A 14 17.18 -13.09 -11.06
C LEU A 14 17.50 -12.22 -12.28
N TYR A 15 16.75 -12.38 -13.36
CA TYR A 15 16.91 -11.57 -14.57
C TYR A 15 16.71 -10.08 -14.31
N LYS A 16 15.65 -9.70 -13.57
CA LYS A 16 15.40 -8.30 -13.21
C LYS A 16 16.49 -7.72 -12.31
N ASN A 17 17.00 -8.49 -11.35
CA ASN A 17 18.13 -8.08 -10.52
C ASN A 17 19.40 -7.87 -11.37
N PHE A 18 19.65 -8.74 -12.35
CA PHE A 18 20.74 -8.57 -13.32
C PHE A 18 20.55 -7.28 -14.15
N LEU A 19 19.36 -7.05 -14.71
CA LEU A 19 19.06 -5.81 -15.45
C LEU A 19 19.25 -4.55 -14.60
N TYR A 20 18.94 -4.61 -13.31
CA TYR A 20 19.18 -3.49 -12.41
C TYR A 20 20.67 -3.14 -12.30
N PHE A 21 21.60 -4.11 -12.35
CA PHE A 21 23.03 -3.80 -12.35
C PHE A 21 23.46 -2.97 -13.54
N ILE A 22 22.78 -3.12 -14.67
CA ILE A 22 23.04 -2.38 -15.92
C ILE A 22 22.33 -1.02 -15.89
N THR A 23 21.13 -0.96 -15.32
CA THR A 23 20.23 0.21 -15.37
C THR A 23 20.19 1.01 -14.06
N LYS A 24 21.25 0.94 -13.24
CA LYS A 24 21.26 1.62 -11.94
C LYS A 24 21.00 3.11 -12.11
N PRO A 25 20.12 3.71 -11.28
CA PRO A 25 19.88 5.13 -11.34
C PRO A 25 21.13 5.90 -10.96
N GLN A 26 21.41 6.97 -11.72
CA GLN A 26 22.54 7.88 -11.43
C GLN A 26 22.31 8.68 -10.15
N GLN A 27 21.05 9.02 -9.86
CA GLN A 27 20.68 9.75 -8.66
C GLN A 27 20.86 8.87 -7.41
N ARG A 28 21.71 9.32 -6.46
CA ARG A 28 21.99 8.56 -5.23
C ARG A 28 20.88 8.65 -4.19
N ARG A 29 20.14 9.76 -4.15
CA ARG A 29 19.02 9.98 -3.24
C ARG A 29 17.90 10.70 -3.95
N LEU A 30 16.70 10.16 -3.86
CA LEU A 30 15.48 10.77 -4.41
C LEU A 30 14.39 10.65 -3.35
N VAL A 31 13.74 11.76 -3.01
CA VAL A 31 12.58 11.75 -2.12
C VAL A 31 11.54 12.71 -2.68
N TYR A 32 10.33 12.20 -2.95
CA TYR A 32 9.16 13.02 -3.23
C TYR A 32 8.73 13.73 -1.95
N LYS A 33 9.25 14.94 -1.75
CA LYS A 33 8.87 15.81 -0.63
C LYS A 33 7.37 16.14 -0.76
N ASN A 34 6.71 16.32 0.38
CA ASN A 34 5.31 16.75 0.48
C ASN A 34 4.25 15.71 0.09
N VAL A 35 4.61 14.45 -0.15
CA VAL A 35 3.61 13.38 -0.12
C VAL A 35 3.04 13.30 1.30
N PRO A 36 1.75 13.61 1.52
CA PRO A 36 1.16 13.57 2.84
C PRO A 36 1.13 12.13 3.33
N HIS A 37 1.16 11.98 4.65
CA HIS A 37 1.01 10.68 5.28
C HIS A 37 -0.41 10.53 5.82
N TYR A 38 -1.18 9.59 5.27
CA TYR A 38 -2.49 9.19 5.79
C TYR A 38 -2.48 7.70 6.15
N SER A 39 -3.15 7.39 7.25
CA SER A 39 -3.32 6.03 7.78
C SER A 39 -4.69 5.49 7.41
N GLN A 40 -4.85 4.16 7.47
CA GLN A 40 -6.15 3.51 7.27
C GLN A 40 -7.10 3.70 8.46
N TRP A 41 -6.58 4.19 9.59
CA TRP A 41 -7.35 4.74 10.71
C TRP A 41 -7.15 6.26 10.83
N GLU A 42 -8.18 7.03 11.18
CA GLU A 42 -8.13 8.49 11.22
C GLU A 42 -7.37 9.04 12.45
N SER A 43 -7.38 8.34 13.59
CA SER A 43 -6.57 8.69 14.76
C SER A 43 -5.25 7.92 14.79
N LYS A 44 -4.18 8.52 14.25
CA LYS A 44 -2.84 7.91 14.15
C LYS A 44 -2.29 7.43 15.49
N GLU A 45 -2.51 8.21 16.52
CA GLU A 45 -2.11 7.96 17.90
C GLU A 45 -2.74 6.69 18.50
N LEU A 46 -3.88 6.24 17.95
CA LEU A 46 -4.59 5.04 18.43
C LEU A 46 -4.26 3.77 17.65
N ILE A 47 -3.58 3.85 16.51
CA ILE A 47 -3.33 2.69 15.62
C ILE A 47 -2.69 1.53 16.40
N GLY A 48 -1.69 1.81 17.22
CA GLY A 48 -1.03 0.77 18.02
C GLY A 48 -1.99 0.07 18.99
N SER A 49 -2.87 0.82 19.65
CA SER A 49 -3.89 0.26 20.55
C SER A 49 -4.96 -0.53 19.80
N ILE A 50 -5.37 -0.06 18.61
CA ILE A 50 -6.35 -0.74 17.75
C ILE A 50 -5.80 -2.09 17.27
N ILE A 51 -4.57 -2.11 16.73
CA ILE A 51 -3.91 -3.35 16.27
C ILE A 51 -3.71 -4.35 17.41
N GLN A 52 -3.43 -3.87 18.62
CA GLN A 52 -3.29 -4.71 19.81
C GLN A 52 -4.63 -5.16 20.41
N GLY A 53 -5.77 -4.74 19.86
CA GLY A 53 -7.10 -5.05 20.38
C GLY A 53 -7.43 -4.38 21.72
N LYS A 54 -6.67 -3.35 22.13
CA LYS A 54 -6.90 -2.60 23.38
C LYS A 54 -8.09 -1.64 23.26
N ILE A 55 -8.37 -1.17 22.04
CA ILE A 55 -9.46 -0.26 21.69
C ILE A 55 -10.06 -0.76 20.39
N SER A 56 -11.39 -0.74 20.25
CA SER A 56 -12.05 -1.06 18.99
C SER A 56 -11.85 0.08 17.98
N ALA A 57 -11.70 -0.22 16.69
CA ALA A 57 -11.60 0.84 15.68
C ALA A 57 -12.89 1.69 15.63
N GLU A 58 -14.03 1.15 16.06
CA GLU A 58 -15.29 1.89 16.18
C GLU A 58 -15.26 3.01 17.24
N ASP A 59 -14.27 2.96 18.14
CA ASP A 59 -14.03 3.96 19.18
C ASP A 59 -12.97 4.99 18.79
N ASP A 60 -12.47 4.96 17.55
CA ASP A 60 -11.66 6.03 17.00
C ASP A 60 -12.47 7.34 16.99
N PRO A 61 -12.12 8.37 17.77
CA PRO A 61 -12.92 9.59 17.88
C PRO A 61 -13.03 10.38 16.57
N LYS A 62 -12.11 10.14 15.62
CA LYS A 62 -12.04 10.81 14.32
C LYS A 62 -12.66 9.98 13.20
N TRP A 63 -13.32 8.86 13.48
CA TRP A 63 -13.89 7.94 12.47
C TRP A 63 -14.71 8.66 11.40
N LYS A 64 -15.47 9.70 11.76
CA LYS A 64 -16.31 10.48 10.82
C LYS A 64 -15.50 11.17 9.72
N ASN A 65 -14.24 11.52 9.96
CA ASN A 65 -13.37 12.17 8.98
C ASN A 65 -13.04 11.26 7.79
N SER A 66 -13.18 9.94 7.97
CA SER A 66 -13.05 8.96 6.89
C SER A 66 -14.17 9.05 5.86
N GLY A 67 -15.29 9.70 6.19
CA GLY A 67 -16.50 9.76 5.38
C GLY A 67 -17.42 8.54 5.55
N ALA A 68 -17.15 7.67 6.52
CA ALA A 68 -18.05 6.57 6.89
C ALA A 68 -19.41 7.10 7.36
N LYS A 69 -20.48 6.36 7.04
CA LYS A 69 -21.85 6.70 7.48
C LYS A 69 -22.10 6.23 8.91
N THR A 70 -21.54 5.08 9.27
CA THR A 70 -21.63 4.50 10.61
C THR A 70 -20.26 4.13 11.16
N LYS A 71 -20.18 3.96 12.49
CA LYS A 71 -19.00 3.38 13.15
C LYS A 71 -18.65 1.98 12.62
N LEU A 72 -19.67 1.18 12.31
CA LEU A 72 -19.51 -0.16 11.75
C LEU A 72 -18.90 -0.12 10.34
N ASP A 73 -19.34 0.81 9.49
CA ASP A 73 -18.73 1.02 8.17
C ASP A 73 -17.25 1.38 8.30
N TYR A 74 -16.93 2.27 9.24
CA TYR A 74 -15.55 2.65 9.53
C TYR A 74 -14.73 1.47 10.02
N LEU A 75 -15.23 0.71 10.99
CA LEU A 75 -14.59 -0.49 11.51
C LEU A 75 -14.25 -1.44 10.35
N ASN A 76 -15.22 -1.79 9.52
CA ASN A 76 -15.03 -2.68 8.38
C ASN A 76 -13.98 -2.18 7.38
N TRP A 77 -14.04 -0.91 7.00
CA TRP A 77 -13.11 -0.34 6.04
C TRP A 77 -11.70 -0.16 6.59
N SER A 78 -11.57 0.30 7.83
CA SER A 78 -10.30 0.68 8.44
C SER A 78 -9.31 -0.47 8.53
N TRP A 79 -9.76 -1.73 8.61
CA TRP A 79 -8.89 -2.91 8.59
C TRP A 79 -8.39 -3.29 7.18
N ASN A 80 -9.12 -2.90 6.14
CA ASN A 80 -8.92 -3.42 4.79
C ASN A 80 -8.47 -2.36 3.76
N ALA A 81 -8.37 -1.10 4.18
CA ALA A 81 -8.19 0.04 3.29
C ALA A 81 -6.72 0.44 3.02
N CYS A 82 -5.71 -0.34 3.40
CA CYS A 82 -4.28 0.03 3.24
C CYS A 82 -3.92 0.50 1.81
N GLY A 83 -4.41 -0.19 0.78
CA GLY A 83 -4.19 0.18 -0.61
C GLY A 83 -4.92 1.45 -1.03
N ILE A 84 -6.10 1.72 -0.47
CA ILE A 84 -6.86 2.95 -0.74
C ILE A 84 -6.28 4.12 0.06
N ALA A 85 -5.72 3.91 1.24
CA ALA A 85 -4.95 4.92 1.97
C ALA A 85 -3.69 5.32 1.18
N CYS A 86 -3.01 4.36 0.54
CA CYS A 86 -1.94 4.67 -0.42
C CYS A 86 -2.44 5.56 -1.57
N LEU A 87 -3.59 5.23 -2.17
CA LEU A 87 -4.21 6.07 -3.19
C LEU A 87 -4.55 7.47 -2.64
N GLN A 88 -5.12 7.57 -1.45
CA GLN A 88 -5.46 8.84 -0.81
C GLN A 88 -4.24 9.76 -0.68
N MET A 89 -3.08 9.20 -0.32
CA MET A 89 -1.81 9.94 -0.28
C MET A 89 -1.35 10.39 -1.67
N ILE A 90 -1.47 9.54 -2.69
CA ILE A 90 -1.14 9.87 -4.09
C ILE A 90 -2.04 11.01 -4.61
N LEU A 91 -3.35 10.90 -4.40
CA LEU A 91 -4.33 11.90 -4.83
C LEU A 91 -4.10 13.24 -4.13
N ALA A 92 -3.86 13.21 -2.82
CA ALA A 92 -3.57 14.44 -2.09
C ALA A 92 -2.24 15.08 -2.49
N TYR A 93 -1.22 14.28 -2.81
CA TYR A 93 0.03 14.80 -3.35
C TYR A 93 -0.16 15.45 -4.73
N LYS A 94 -0.92 14.80 -5.63
CA LYS A 94 -1.10 15.29 -7.00
C LYS A 94 -2.07 16.47 -7.10
N PHE A 95 -3.22 16.37 -6.43
CA PHE A 95 -4.33 17.30 -6.56
C PHE A 95 -4.45 18.29 -5.39
N GLN A 96 -3.53 18.23 -4.42
CA GLN A 96 -3.51 19.10 -3.24
C GLN A 96 -4.84 19.08 -2.45
N LYS A 97 -5.55 17.94 -2.48
CA LYS A 97 -6.86 17.77 -1.86
C LYS A 97 -6.98 16.42 -1.16
N LYS A 98 -7.40 16.41 0.10
CA LYS A 98 -7.73 15.17 0.83
C LYS A 98 -9.14 14.72 0.43
N THR A 99 -9.25 13.53 -0.16
CA THR A 99 -10.53 12.83 -0.33
C THR A 99 -10.75 11.90 0.87
N PRO A 100 -11.93 11.85 1.50
CA PRO A 100 -12.20 10.92 2.61
C PRO A 100 -11.97 9.45 2.22
N LEU A 101 -11.36 8.68 3.13
CA LEU A 101 -10.89 7.32 2.86
C LEU A 101 -12.03 6.37 2.45
N VAL A 102 -13.11 6.35 3.24
CA VAL A 102 -14.24 5.45 3.03
C VAL A 102 -14.99 5.80 1.75
N LYS A 103 -15.05 7.08 1.36
CA LYS A 103 -15.61 7.47 0.06
C LYS A 103 -14.82 6.86 -1.11
N LEU A 104 -13.49 6.90 -1.04
CA LEU A 104 -12.65 6.24 -2.07
C LEU A 104 -12.85 4.73 -2.07
N CYS A 105 -13.00 4.12 -0.89
CA CYS A 105 -13.30 2.70 -0.77
C CYS A 105 -14.64 2.33 -1.43
N GLU A 106 -15.71 3.07 -1.13
CA GLU A 106 -17.04 2.89 -1.74
C GLU A 106 -17.00 3.05 -3.26
N GLN A 107 -16.33 4.09 -3.78
CA GLN A 107 -16.16 4.28 -5.23
C GLN A 107 -15.41 3.10 -5.86
N SER A 108 -14.33 2.64 -5.24
CA SER A 108 -13.50 1.54 -5.75
C SER A 108 -14.25 0.19 -5.80
N LEU A 109 -15.28 -0.01 -4.96
CA LEU A 109 -16.10 -1.22 -4.98
C LEU A 109 -16.84 -1.39 -6.30
N VAL A 110 -17.32 -0.30 -6.90
CA VAL A 110 -18.04 -0.32 -8.20
C VAL A 110 -17.17 -0.93 -9.29
N TYR A 111 -15.86 -0.78 -9.18
CA TYR A 111 -14.87 -1.31 -10.12
C TYR A 111 -14.46 -2.76 -9.80
N GLY A 112 -14.90 -3.33 -8.69
CA GLY A 112 -14.49 -4.66 -8.22
C GLY A 112 -13.12 -4.68 -7.55
N CYS A 113 -12.70 -3.58 -6.90
CA CYS A 113 -11.41 -3.50 -6.22
C CYS A 113 -11.31 -4.40 -4.98
N PHE A 114 -12.45 -4.77 -4.39
CA PHE A 114 -12.53 -5.65 -3.23
C PHE A 114 -13.58 -6.74 -3.45
N LYS A 115 -13.45 -7.84 -2.71
CA LYS A 115 -14.46 -8.89 -2.61
C LYS A 115 -14.86 -9.07 -1.16
N LEU A 116 -16.16 -9.00 -0.89
CA LEU A 116 -16.73 -9.27 0.43
C LEU A 116 -16.62 -10.76 0.74
N ASN A 117 -16.13 -11.06 1.94
CA ASN A 117 -16.22 -12.34 2.60
C ASN A 117 -17.39 -12.28 3.58
N SER A 118 -18.59 -12.61 3.10
CA SER A 118 -19.82 -12.50 3.89
C SER A 118 -19.79 -13.34 5.17
N LYS A 119 -19.10 -14.49 5.16
CA LYS A 119 -18.95 -15.32 6.36
C LYS A 119 -18.17 -14.58 7.45
N ALA A 120 -17.03 -13.99 7.09
CA ALA A 120 -16.21 -13.21 8.03
C ALA A 120 -16.95 -11.96 8.51
N PHE A 121 -17.60 -11.22 7.59
CA PHE A 121 -18.40 -10.05 7.95
C PHE A 121 -19.52 -10.39 8.94
N ASN A 122 -20.31 -11.44 8.67
CA ASN A 122 -21.43 -11.85 9.51
C ASN A 122 -20.98 -12.42 10.87
N SER A 123 -19.75 -12.92 10.98
CA SER A 123 -19.17 -13.38 12.25
C SER A 123 -18.43 -12.28 13.03
N GLY A 124 -18.43 -11.04 12.54
CA GLY A 124 -17.69 -9.93 13.15
C GLY A 124 -16.17 -9.96 12.93
N ASP A 125 -15.66 -10.82 12.03
CA ASP A 125 -14.25 -10.85 11.62
C ASP A 125 -14.01 -9.80 10.53
N TYR A 126 -14.08 -8.53 10.94
CA TYR A 126 -13.93 -7.37 10.04
C TYR A 126 -12.52 -7.23 9.47
N GLU A 127 -11.51 -7.86 10.08
CA GLU A 127 -10.16 -7.89 9.52
C GLU A 127 -10.10 -8.71 8.23
N ARG A 128 -10.97 -9.73 8.11
CA ARG A 128 -11.01 -10.65 6.97
C ARG A 128 -12.29 -10.54 6.14
N SER A 129 -13.11 -9.54 6.43
CA SER A 129 -14.38 -9.28 5.74
C SER A 129 -14.19 -8.83 4.31
N LEU A 130 -13.03 -8.24 3.96
CA LEU A 130 -12.70 -7.87 2.60
C LEU A 130 -11.40 -8.56 2.16
N GLY A 131 -11.39 -9.09 0.94
CA GLY A 131 -10.14 -9.55 0.33
C GLY A 131 -9.16 -8.39 0.10
N GLY A 132 -7.87 -8.69 -0.04
CA GLY A 132 -6.88 -7.68 -0.41
C GLY A 132 -7.20 -6.99 -1.75
N LEU A 133 -6.74 -5.75 -1.89
CA LEU A 133 -7.01 -4.92 -3.07
C LEU A 133 -6.62 -5.61 -4.39
N PHE A 134 -7.57 -5.75 -5.32
CA PHE A 134 -7.32 -6.32 -6.63
C PHE A 134 -6.71 -5.28 -7.59
N TYR A 135 -5.47 -5.52 -8.02
CA TYR A 135 -4.67 -4.54 -8.76
C TYR A 135 -5.23 -4.17 -10.13
N LYS A 136 -5.78 -5.14 -10.89
CA LYS A 136 -6.33 -4.86 -12.23
C LYS A 136 -7.57 -3.94 -12.15
N PRO A 137 -8.62 -4.29 -11.38
CA PRO A 137 -9.71 -3.38 -11.05
C PRO A 137 -9.26 -2.01 -10.55
N PHE A 138 -8.28 -2.00 -9.64
CA PHE A 138 -7.76 -0.76 -9.07
C PHE A 138 -7.11 0.15 -10.11
N LEU A 139 -6.31 -0.39 -11.04
CA LEU A 139 -5.73 0.41 -12.13
C LEU A 139 -6.81 0.97 -13.08
N LYS A 140 -7.91 0.24 -13.30
CA LYS A 140 -9.06 0.74 -14.05
C LYS A 140 -9.72 1.91 -13.31
N PHE A 141 -10.02 1.71 -12.02
CA PHE A 141 -10.62 2.72 -11.14
C PHE A 141 -9.83 4.03 -11.14
N ILE A 142 -8.52 4.00 -10.89
CA ILE A 142 -7.73 5.23 -10.80
C ILE A 142 -7.57 5.95 -12.14
N LYS A 143 -7.64 5.21 -13.24
CA LYS A 143 -7.59 5.77 -14.59
C LYS A 143 -8.89 6.47 -14.93
N GLU A 144 -10.03 5.84 -14.68
CA GLU A 144 -11.34 6.36 -15.03
C GLU A 144 -11.77 7.52 -14.12
N GLU A 145 -11.50 7.45 -12.82
CA GLU A 145 -11.94 8.46 -11.86
C GLU A 145 -10.96 9.63 -11.69
N PHE A 146 -9.66 9.41 -11.92
CA PHE A 146 -8.61 10.39 -11.61
C PHE A 146 -7.63 10.64 -12.76
N GLY A 147 -7.79 9.98 -13.91
CA GLY A 147 -6.85 10.10 -15.04
C GLY A 147 -5.44 9.60 -14.73
N LEU A 148 -5.26 8.78 -13.69
CA LEU A 148 -3.95 8.27 -13.29
C LEU A 148 -3.60 6.99 -14.04
N ASN A 149 -2.38 6.93 -14.56
CA ASN A 149 -1.85 5.71 -15.19
C ASN A 149 -0.95 4.95 -14.21
N GLY A 150 -0.98 3.62 -14.29
CA GLY A 150 -0.12 2.77 -13.49
C GLY A 150 0.11 1.41 -14.13
N ALA A 151 1.03 0.64 -13.56
CA ALA A 151 1.39 -0.69 -14.05
C ALA A 151 1.57 -1.66 -12.88
N ILE A 152 1.12 -2.90 -13.08
CA ILE A 152 1.41 -4.01 -12.16
C ILE A 152 2.83 -4.48 -12.44
N MET A 153 3.68 -4.50 -11.42
CA MET A 153 5.10 -4.83 -11.59
C MET A 153 5.46 -6.25 -11.10
N SER A 154 4.47 -7.05 -10.70
CA SER A 154 4.67 -8.37 -10.09
C SER A 154 5.17 -9.43 -11.10
N PRO A 155 6.27 -10.18 -10.82
CA PRO A 155 7.12 -10.07 -9.65
C PRO A 155 7.99 -8.80 -9.69
N MET A 156 7.91 -7.98 -8.65
CA MET A 156 8.61 -6.69 -8.51
C MET A 156 9.89 -6.90 -7.69
N VAL A 157 11.00 -6.33 -8.13
CA VAL A 157 12.27 -6.31 -7.37
C VAL A 157 12.63 -4.90 -6.91
N LEU A 158 13.61 -4.76 -6.00
CA LEU A 158 14.06 -3.44 -5.51
C LEU A 158 14.48 -2.52 -6.67
N GLY A 159 15.16 -3.04 -7.68
CA GLY A 159 15.53 -2.27 -8.87
C GLY A 159 14.33 -1.66 -9.61
N ASP A 160 13.21 -2.38 -9.70
CA ASP A 160 11.98 -1.87 -10.31
C ASP A 160 11.42 -0.67 -9.52
N ILE A 161 11.47 -0.74 -8.18
CA ILE A 161 11.03 0.32 -7.28
C ILE A 161 11.87 1.58 -7.52
N LEU A 162 13.20 1.43 -7.48
CA LEU A 162 14.13 2.54 -7.68
C LEU A 162 13.96 3.16 -9.07
N ASN A 163 13.88 2.35 -10.12
CA ASN A 163 13.71 2.83 -11.49
C ASN A 163 12.35 3.53 -11.69
N SER A 164 11.28 3.03 -11.07
CA SER A 164 9.96 3.68 -11.11
C SER A 164 9.99 5.06 -10.47
N LEU A 165 10.62 5.18 -9.29
CA LEU A 165 10.79 6.46 -8.61
C LEU A 165 11.56 7.45 -9.48
N ASN A 166 12.64 7.05 -10.15
CA ASN A 166 13.38 7.96 -11.05
C ASN A 166 12.55 8.43 -12.26
N ARG A 167 11.51 7.67 -12.64
CA ARG A 167 10.63 8.01 -13.77
C ARG A 167 9.42 8.86 -13.36
N LYS A 168 9.38 9.41 -12.14
CA LYS A 168 8.19 10.12 -11.60
C LYS A 168 6.97 9.23 -11.37
N TYR A 169 7.22 8.03 -10.85
CA TYR A 169 6.15 7.14 -10.38
C TYR A 169 6.29 6.93 -8.88
N LEU A 170 5.19 7.02 -8.15
CA LEU A 170 5.13 6.48 -6.79
C LEU A 170 4.84 4.98 -6.85
N VAL A 171 5.34 4.25 -5.86
CA VAL A 171 5.28 2.78 -5.86
C VAL A 171 4.48 2.29 -4.67
N MET A 172 3.44 1.49 -4.94
CA MET A 172 2.71 0.75 -3.93
C MET A 172 3.30 -0.66 -3.85
N ALA A 173 3.89 -1.01 -2.71
CA ALA A 173 4.54 -2.31 -2.51
C ALA A 173 3.78 -3.14 -1.49
N SER A 174 3.59 -4.42 -1.78
CA SER A 174 2.95 -5.34 -0.85
C SER A 174 3.97 -5.96 0.09
N VAL A 175 3.79 -5.73 1.39
CA VAL A 175 4.61 -6.23 2.50
C VAL A 175 3.77 -7.11 3.44
N GLY A 176 4.40 -7.71 4.43
CA GLY A 176 3.72 -8.57 5.41
C GLY A 176 3.51 -9.97 4.85
N GLY A 177 4.62 -10.71 4.71
CA GLY A 177 4.61 -12.13 4.40
C GLY A 177 3.89 -12.98 5.46
N PRO A 178 3.90 -14.32 5.33
CA PRO A 178 3.07 -15.26 6.10
C PRO A 178 3.15 -15.18 7.64
N LEU A 179 4.04 -14.37 8.20
CA LEU A 179 4.12 -14.05 9.63
C LEU A 179 2.93 -13.23 10.17
N TYR A 180 2.12 -12.61 9.29
CA TYR A 180 0.84 -11.96 9.66
C TYR A 180 -0.39 -12.87 9.46
N GLY A 181 -0.19 -14.18 9.29
CA GLY A 181 -1.26 -15.18 9.48
C GLY A 181 -2.45 -15.14 8.51
N GLY A 182 -2.36 -14.45 7.37
CA GLY A 182 -3.47 -14.32 6.42
C GLY A 182 -3.06 -14.38 4.94
N ASN A 183 -4.02 -14.76 4.08
CA ASN A 183 -3.87 -14.77 2.61
C ASN A 183 -3.89 -13.36 1.96
N GLY A 184 -3.76 -12.29 2.75
CA GLY A 184 -3.76 -10.89 2.31
C GLY A 184 -2.45 -10.19 2.69
N GLY A 185 -1.87 -9.41 1.76
CA GLY A 185 -0.68 -8.60 2.04
C GLY A 185 -1.05 -7.17 2.39
N HIS A 186 -0.28 -6.53 3.27
CA HIS A 186 -0.36 -5.10 3.55
C HIS A 186 0.23 -4.30 2.38
N LEU A 187 -0.28 -3.10 2.10
CA LEU A 187 0.25 -2.21 1.06
C LEU A 187 0.84 -0.95 1.70
N VAL A 188 2.07 -0.63 1.32
CA VAL A 188 2.76 0.61 1.71
C VAL A 188 3.09 1.45 0.48
N LEU A 189 3.20 2.77 0.67
CA LEU A 189 3.56 3.72 -0.38
C LEU A 189 5.03 4.11 -0.25
N ILE A 190 5.83 3.77 -1.25
CA ILE A 190 7.24 4.16 -1.33
C ILE A 190 7.34 5.47 -2.09
N THR A 191 7.98 6.45 -1.45
CA THR A 191 8.07 7.85 -1.91
C THR A 191 9.50 8.30 -2.15
N GLY A 192 10.47 7.42 -1.98
CA GLY A 192 11.87 7.77 -2.18
C GLY A 192 12.84 6.67 -1.78
N TYR A 193 14.13 6.96 -1.94
CA TYR A 193 15.23 6.10 -1.57
C TYR A 193 16.51 6.92 -1.31
N ASP A 194 17.44 6.31 -0.57
CA ASP A 194 18.83 6.74 -0.44
C ASP A 194 19.73 5.50 -0.62
N LEU A 195 20.56 5.50 -1.66
CA LEU A 195 21.47 4.40 -1.98
C LEU A 195 22.69 4.35 -1.04
N THR A 196 23.12 5.49 -0.50
CA THR A 196 24.22 5.56 0.47
C THR A 196 23.77 4.95 1.79
N GLY A 197 22.62 5.41 2.29
CA GLY A 197 22.02 4.89 3.52
C GLY A 197 21.38 3.50 3.37
N LYS A 198 21.19 3.04 2.13
CA LYS A 198 20.44 1.83 1.76
C LYS A 198 19.06 1.82 2.41
N VAL A 199 18.32 2.92 2.27
CA VAL A 199 16.97 3.09 2.84
C VAL A 199 15.95 3.43 1.76
N LEU A 200 14.73 2.92 1.94
CA LEU A 200 13.54 3.39 1.24
C LEU A 200 12.81 4.39 2.13
N ASN A 201 12.23 5.41 1.52
CA ASN A 201 11.31 6.29 2.18
C ASN A 201 9.88 5.74 2.01
N ILE A 202 9.24 5.37 3.12
CA ILE A 202 7.95 4.67 3.13
C ILE A 202 6.93 5.46 3.94
N ASN A 203 5.75 5.69 3.34
CA ASN A 203 4.55 6.07 4.07
C ASN A 203 3.71 4.80 4.30
N ASP A 204 3.50 4.47 5.57
CA ASP A 204 2.89 3.21 6.00
C ASP A 204 1.50 3.47 6.60
N PRO A 205 0.42 2.99 5.94
CA PRO A 205 -0.93 3.20 6.43
C PRO A 205 -1.26 2.56 7.79
N SER A 206 -0.49 1.58 8.28
CA SER A 206 -0.83 0.74 9.44
C SER A 206 0.26 0.62 10.52
N VAL A 207 1.29 1.47 10.51
CA VAL A 207 2.45 1.41 11.44
C VAL A 207 3.28 0.11 11.39
N PHE A 208 3.16 -0.71 10.34
CA PHE A 208 3.88 -1.98 10.19
C PHE A 208 5.41 -1.81 10.34
N PHE A 209 5.97 -0.81 9.65
CA PHE A 209 7.32 -0.34 9.91
C PHE A 209 7.23 0.70 11.03
N LYS A 210 7.79 0.37 12.21
CA LYS A 210 7.71 1.14 13.47
C LYS A 210 7.56 2.66 13.25
N ASP A 211 6.64 3.27 13.99
CA ASP A 211 6.19 4.66 13.90
C ASP A 211 5.71 5.07 12.49
N SER A 212 4.39 5.11 12.28
CA SER A 212 3.74 5.66 11.09
C SER A 212 3.91 7.19 11.02
N LYS A 213 5.11 7.60 10.64
CA LYS A 213 5.50 8.99 10.42
C LYS A 213 5.67 9.22 8.93
N ARG A 214 5.41 10.46 8.51
CA ARG A 214 5.75 10.90 7.14
C ARG A 214 7.24 10.69 6.93
N ASN A 215 7.58 10.12 5.78
CA ASN A 215 8.96 9.83 5.40
C ASN A 215 9.70 8.85 6.34
N ASN A 216 9.09 7.71 6.67
CA ASN A 216 9.77 6.70 7.48
C ASN A 216 10.88 6.03 6.65
N GLU A 217 12.14 6.20 7.07
CA GLU A 217 13.29 5.59 6.41
C GLU A 217 13.46 4.13 6.85
N VAL A 218 13.19 3.19 5.93
CA VAL A 218 13.29 1.75 6.17
C VAL A 218 14.49 1.20 5.44
N LYS A 219 15.40 0.53 6.15
CA LYS A 219 16.57 -0.15 5.55
C LYS A 219 16.11 -1.15 4.49
N PHE A 220 16.83 -1.21 3.37
CA PHE A 220 16.55 -2.14 2.27
C PHE A 220 16.43 -3.57 2.76
N GLU A 221 17.32 -4.01 3.65
CA GLU A 221 17.29 -5.35 4.24
C GLU A 221 15.99 -5.62 5.00
N ASN A 222 15.54 -4.68 5.83
CA ASN A 222 14.32 -4.81 6.62
C ASN A 222 13.07 -4.84 5.72
N PHE A 223 13.05 -4.01 4.68
CA PHE A 223 11.99 -4.05 3.68
C PHE A 223 11.96 -5.40 2.94
N LEU A 224 13.11 -5.86 2.43
CA LEU A 224 13.21 -7.09 1.64
C LEU A 224 12.80 -8.34 2.42
N LYS A 225 13.05 -8.39 3.73
CA LYS A 225 12.57 -9.47 4.62
C LYS A 225 11.04 -9.59 4.65
N GLN A 226 10.34 -8.48 4.40
CA GLN A 226 8.88 -8.38 4.48
C GLN A 226 8.20 -8.26 3.11
N PHE A 227 8.98 -8.03 2.05
CA PHE A 227 8.48 -7.73 0.72
C PHE A 227 7.96 -8.99 0.02
N SER A 228 6.73 -8.93 -0.49
CA SER A 228 6.09 -10.05 -1.18
C SER A 228 6.41 -10.15 -2.67
N TYR A 229 7.33 -9.33 -3.18
CA TYR A 229 7.65 -9.18 -4.61
C TYR A 229 6.44 -8.80 -5.45
N ARG A 230 5.46 -8.10 -4.87
CA ARG A 230 4.24 -7.66 -5.56
C ARG A 230 4.02 -6.18 -5.33
N GLY A 231 3.47 -5.51 -6.33
CA GLY A 231 3.11 -4.12 -6.22
C GLY A 231 2.76 -3.50 -7.56
N LEU A 232 2.59 -2.18 -7.52
CA LEU A 232 2.23 -1.33 -8.65
C LEU A 232 3.10 -0.06 -8.63
N SER A 233 3.34 0.48 -9.81
CA SER A 233 3.79 1.87 -9.97
C SER A 233 2.64 2.72 -10.47
N ILE A 234 2.54 3.96 -9.99
CA ILE A 234 1.53 4.94 -10.40
C ILE A 234 2.25 6.21 -10.81
N SER A 235 2.01 6.62 -12.05
CA SER A 235 2.60 7.82 -12.63
C SER A 235 2.07 9.05 -11.91
N ILE A 236 2.98 9.94 -11.52
CA ILE A 236 2.64 11.26 -11.03
C ILE A 236 3.26 12.26 -12.01
N PRO A 237 2.52 12.63 -13.07
CA PRO A 237 2.95 13.69 -13.98
C PRO A 237 3.14 14.99 -13.22
#